data_AF-A3VD79-F1
#
_entry.id   AF-A3VD79-F1
#
_cell.length_a   1.000
_cell.length_b   1.000
_cell.length_c   1.000
_cell.angle_alpha   90.00
_cell.angle_beta   90.00
_cell.angle_gamma   90.00
#
_symmetry.space_group_name_H-M   'P 1'
#
loop_
_entity.id
_entity.type
_entity.pdbx_description
1 polymer ?
#
loop_
_entity_poly.entity_id
_entity_poly.type
_entity_poly.pdbx_seq_one_letter_code
_entity_poly.pdbx_strand_id
1 'polypeptide(L)'
;MVRGNAGIESGADLAGKKIAVTAPGQILDMIVNEYIAQSGVNPEDVTKVGMAPPDMVPALTNGSVDAAIMIDPFQSIALGGGTVTRLVRASEVMPGTS
;
A
#
# COMPACT_ATOMS: atom_id res chain seq x y z
N MET A 1 0.45 -3.16 1.61
CA MET A 1 1.00 -4.43 1.10
C MET A 1 2.24 -4.15 0.28
N VAL A 2 3.26 -5.00 0.36
CA VAL A 2 4.53 -4.90 -0.40
C VAL A 2 4.97 -6.28 -0.87
N ARG A 3 5.89 -6.39 -1.84
CA ARG A 3 6.56 -7.67 -2.10
C ARG A 3 7.46 -8.03 -0.92
N GLY A 4 7.48 -9.30 -0.50
CA GLY A 4 8.18 -9.75 0.70
C GLY A 4 9.70 -9.50 0.71
N ASN A 5 10.30 -9.36 -0.47
CA ASN A 5 11.73 -9.18 -0.70
C ASN A 5 12.04 -7.81 -1.33
N ALA A 6 11.15 -6.83 -1.15
CA ALA A 6 11.36 -5.46 -1.60
C ALA A 6 12.26 -4.62 -0.67
N GLY A 7 12.60 -5.12 0.53
CA GLY A 7 13.33 -4.34 1.54
C GLY A 7 12.54 -3.13 2.07
N ILE A 8 11.20 -3.22 2.02
CA ILE A 8 10.28 -2.21 2.55
C ILE A 8 9.67 -2.82 3.80
N GLU A 9 9.96 -2.25 4.96
CA GLU A 9 9.52 -2.76 6.27
C GLU A 9 8.62 -1.75 7.01
N SER A 10 8.68 -0.48 6.60
CA SER A 10 7.96 0.62 7.25
C SER A 10 7.45 1.65 6.24
N GLY A 11 6.70 2.66 6.73
CA GLY A 11 6.28 3.79 5.92
C GLY A 11 7.45 4.68 5.50
N ALA A 12 8.57 4.67 6.24
CA ALA A 12 9.77 5.43 5.90
C ALA A 12 10.40 4.93 4.58
N ASP A 13 10.35 3.62 4.36
CA ASP A 13 10.90 2.97 3.16
C ASP A 13 10.07 3.24 1.88
N LEU A 14 8.90 3.89 2.02
CA LEU A 14 8.02 4.26 0.91
C LEU A 14 8.42 5.57 0.23
N ALA A 15 9.37 6.34 0.78
CA ALA A 15 9.86 7.55 0.13
C ALA A 15 10.36 7.27 -1.30
N GLY A 16 9.87 8.03 -2.28
CA GLY A 16 10.20 7.86 -3.70
C GLY A 16 9.59 6.62 -4.37
N LYS A 17 8.73 5.85 -3.68
CA LYS A 17 8.12 4.63 -4.20
C LYS A 17 6.82 4.89 -4.94
N LYS A 18 6.40 3.91 -5.74
CA LYS A 18 5.08 3.86 -6.40
C LYS A 18 4.08 3.08 -5.56
N ILE A 19 2.96 3.70 -5.23
CA ILE A 19 1.91 3.09 -4.42
C ILE A 19 0.61 3.02 -5.20
N ALA A 20 0.09 1.81 -5.39
CA ALA A 20 -1.23 1.61 -5.94
C ALA A 20 -2.32 2.00 -4.93
N VAL A 21 -3.24 2.85 -5.39
CA VAL A 21 -4.43 3.29 -4.66
C VAL A 21 -5.65 3.11 -5.57
N THR A 22 -6.86 3.03 -5.00
CA THR A 22 -8.08 2.90 -5.82
C THR A 22 -8.34 4.17 -6.61
N ALA A 23 -8.23 5.33 -5.94
CA ALA A 23 -8.18 6.64 -6.55
C ALA A 23 -7.51 7.63 -5.57
N PRO A 24 -6.69 8.59 -6.05
CA PRO A 24 -6.16 9.66 -5.23
C PRO A 24 -7.27 10.47 -4.54
N GLY A 25 -7.05 10.87 -3.28
CA GLY A 25 -7.99 11.67 -2.49
C GLY A 25 -9.17 10.91 -1.90
N GLN A 26 -9.27 9.59 -2.10
CA GLN A 26 -10.26 8.74 -1.42
C GLN A 26 -9.76 8.27 -0.06
N ILE A 27 -10.66 7.74 0.77
CA ILE A 27 -10.35 7.33 2.16
C ILE A 27 -9.14 6.38 2.27
N LEU A 28 -8.98 5.43 1.34
CA LEU A 28 -7.84 4.53 1.33
C LEU A 28 -6.53 5.26 1.02
N ASP A 29 -6.55 6.23 0.10
CA ASP A 29 -5.38 7.05 -0.15
C ASP A 29 -5.03 7.93 1.06
N MET A 30 -6.03 8.47 1.77
CA MET A 30 -5.80 9.21 3.02
C MET A 30 -5.13 8.34 4.10
N ILE A 31 -5.53 7.08 4.24
CA ILE A 31 -4.88 6.12 5.15
C ILE A 31 -3.42 5.90 4.75
N VAL A 32 -3.12 5.78 3.46
CA VAL A 32 -1.73 5.66 2.98
C VAL A 32 -0.94 6.92 3.32
N ASN A 33 -1.51 8.11 3.09
CA ASN A 33 -0.84 9.38 3.38
C ASN A 33 -0.52 9.52 4.87
N GLU A 34 -1.48 9.17 5.74
CA GLU A 34 -1.28 9.20 7.18
C GLU A 34 -0.18 8.23 7.62
N TYR A 35 -0.17 6.99 7.10
CA TYR A 35 0.88 6.02 7.42
C TYR A 35 2.29 6.50 7.05
N ILE A 36 2.43 7.11 5.88
CA ILE A 36 3.69 7.68 5.40
C ILE A 36 4.11 8.87 6.27
N ALA A 37 3.16 9.77 6.58
CA ALA A 37 3.40 10.94 7.41
C ALA A 37 3.80 10.57 8.85
N GLN A 38 3.16 9.56 9.46
CA GLN A 38 3.54 9.03 10.78
C GLN A 38 4.97 8.47 10.81
N SER A 39 5.51 8.08 9.66
CA SER A 39 6.89 7.62 9.50
C SER A 39 7.88 8.75 9.17
N GLY A 40 7.44 10.01 9.19
CA GLY A 40 8.29 11.19 8.93
C GLY A 40 8.56 11.48 7.46
N VAL A 41 7.87 10.80 6.53
CA VAL A 41 7.99 11.02 5.08
C VAL A 41 6.88 11.94 4.61
N ASN A 42 7.19 12.86 3.70
CA ASN A 42 6.16 13.70 3.08
C ASN A 42 5.32 12.84 2.11
N PRO A 43 3.99 12.78 2.23
CA PRO A 43 3.15 12.03 1.30
C PRO A 43 3.29 12.45 -0.17
N GLU A 44 3.77 13.65 -0.44
CA GLU A 44 4.07 14.12 -1.81
C GLU A 44 5.35 13.52 -2.40
N ASP A 45 6.21 12.90 -1.58
CA ASP A 45 7.44 12.24 -2.02
C ASP A 45 7.18 10.83 -2.58
N VAL A 46 5.92 10.39 -2.67
CA VAL A 46 5.55 9.10 -3.26
C VAL A 46 4.70 9.28 -4.51
N THR A 47 4.81 8.35 -5.45
CA THR A 47 3.98 8.36 -6.66
C THR A 47 2.72 7.52 -6.45
N LYS A 48 1.55 8.15 -6.47
CA LYS A 48 0.27 7.43 -6.40
C LYS A 48 -0.16 6.96 -7.79
N VAL A 49 -0.52 5.68 -7.90
CA VAL A 49 -1.04 5.09 -9.14
C VAL A 49 -2.46 4.61 -8.90
N GLY A 50 -3.44 5.31 -9.49
CA GLY A 50 -4.84 4.91 -9.43
C GLY A 50 -5.11 3.68 -10.29
N MET A 51 -5.63 2.60 -9.69
CA MET A 51 -6.04 1.39 -10.42
C MET A 51 -7.09 0.60 -9.65
N ALA A 52 -7.79 -0.32 -10.33
CA ALA A 52 -8.77 -1.17 -9.68
C ALA A 52 -8.07 -2.27 -8.83
N PRO A 53 -8.64 -2.71 -7.69
CA PRO A 53 -8.04 -3.75 -6.85
C PRO A 53 -7.65 -5.06 -7.56
N PRO A 54 -8.41 -5.58 -8.55
CA PRO A 54 -7.98 -6.76 -9.32
C PRO A 54 -6.64 -6.56 -10.04
N ASP A 55 -6.30 -5.34 -10.44
CA ASP A 55 -5.06 -5.00 -11.14
C ASP A 55 -3.89 -4.74 -10.17
N MET A 56 -4.19 -4.41 -8.91
CA MET A 56 -3.16 -4.13 -7.90
C MET A 56 -2.31 -5.35 -7.56
N VAL A 57 -2.91 -6.53 -7.49
CA VAL A 57 -2.18 -7.78 -7.18
C VAL A 57 -1.13 -8.11 -8.25
N PRO A 58 -1.47 -8.18 -9.55
CA PRO A 58 -0.47 -8.38 -10.59
C PRO A 58 0.53 -7.22 -10.67
N ALA A 59 0.11 -5.96 -10.51
CA ALA A 59 1.01 -4.82 -10.53
C ALA A 59 2.04 -4.83 -9.38
N LEU A 60 1.62 -5.27 -8.19
CA LEU A 60 2.51 -5.41 -7.04
C LEU A 60 3.49 -6.58 -7.25
N THR A 61 2.99 -7.73 -7.69
CA THR A 61 3.81 -8.95 -7.85
C THR A 61 4.84 -8.82 -8.98
N ASN A 62 4.49 -8.16 -10.09
CA ASN A 62 5.40 -7.90 -11.20
C ASN A 62 6.34 -6.69 -11.00
N GLY A 63 6.16 -5.92 -9.91
CA GLY A 63 6.99 -4.77 -9.57
C GLY A 63 6.69 -3.48 -10.33
N SER A 64 5.53 -3.37 -10.99
CA SER A 64 5.06 -2.10 -11.58
C SER A 64 4.74 -1.04 -10.51
N VAL A 65 4.34 -1.50 -9.32
CA VAL A 65 4.23 -0.70 -8.10
C VAL A 65 4.98 -1.38 -6.97
N ASP A 66 5.46 -0.59 -6.00
CA ASP A 66 6.23 -1.06 -4.86
C ASP A 66 5.34 -1.43 -3.67
N ALA A 67 4.20 -0.75 -3.54
CA ALA A 67 3.21 -0.99 -2.51
C ALA A 67 1.78 -0.85 -3.04
N ALA A 68 0.82 -1.42 -2.32
CA ALA A 68 -0.61 -1.26 -2.59
C ALA A 68 -1.43 -1.24 -1.30
N ILE A 69 -2.47 -0.40 -1.25
CA ILE A 69 -3.52 -0.52 -0.24
C ILE A 69 -4.67 -1.36 -0.79
N MET A 70 -4.99 -2.45 -0.09
CA MET A 70 -6.02 -3.41 -0.50
C MET A 70 -6.89 -3.77 0.69
N ILE A 71 -8.18 -3.96 0.41
CA ILE A 71 -9.17 -4.52 1.33
C ILE A 71 -9.53 -5.94 0.89
N ASP A 72 -10.23 -6.70 1.73
CA ASP A 72 -10.69 -8.02 1.36
C ASP A 72 -11.77 -7.97 0.24
N PRO A 73 -11.77 -8.95 -0.69
CA PRO A 73 -10.96 -10.18 -0.68
C PRO A 73 -9.54 -10.04 -1.28
N PHE A 74 -9.18 -8.90 -1.87
CA PHE A 74 -7.92 -8.74 -2.60
C PHE A 74 -6.69 -8.80 -1.70
N GLN A 75 -6.81 -8.32 -0.46
CA GLN A 75 -5.80 -8.54 0.59
C GLN A 75 -5.52 -10.03 0.77
N SER A 76 -6.56 -10.85 0.98
CA SER A 76 -6.41 -12.30 1.17
C SER A 76 -5.84 -12.99 -0.06
N ILE A 77 -6.25 -12.59 -1.26
CA ILE A 77 -5.70 -13.10 -2.53
C ILE A 77 -4.20 -12.81 -2.65
N ALA A 78 -3.79 -11.58 -2.37
CA ALA A 78 -2.38 -11.17 -2.46
C ALA A 78 -1.50 -11.97 -1.48
N LEU A 79 -1.96 -12.14 -0.23
CA LEU A 79 -1.25 -12.90 0.80
C LEU A 79 -1.20 -14.40 0.48
N GLY A 80 -2.26 -14.97 -0.11
CA GLY A 80 -2.32 -16.38 -0.51
C GLY A 80 -1.27 -16.76 -1.56
N GLY A 81 -0.77 -15.79 -2.33
CA GLY A 81 0.31 -16.01 -3.31
C GLY A 81 1.72 -16.15 -2.71
N GLY A 82 1.89 -15.94 -1.40
CA GLY A 82 3.16 -16.17 -0.68
C GLY A 82 4.32 -15.22 -1.00
N THR A 83 4.13 -14.24 -1.89
CA THR A 83 5.16 -13.29 -2.34
C THR A 83 4.90 -11.86 -1.89
N VAL A 84 3.78 -11.62 -1.23
CA VAL A 84 3.34 -10.32 -0.72
C VAL A 84 3.26 -10.36 0.80
N THR A 85 3.73 -9.30 1.45
CA THR A 85 3.69 -9.10 2.89
C THR A 85 2.83 -7.87 3.23
N ARG A 86 2.14 -7.93 4.37
CA ARG A 86 1.42 -6.78 4.94
C ARG A 86 2.37 -5.96 5.81
N LEU A 87 2.48 -4.67 5.52
CA LEU A 87 3.22 -3.70 6.35
C LEU A 87 2.43 -3.29 7.60
N VAL A 88 1.18 -2.88 7.39
CA VAL A 88 0.31 -2.33 8.43
C VAL A 88 -1.15 -2.58 8.06
N ARG A 89 -2.05 -2.60 9.04
CA ARG A 89 -3.50 -2.57 8.81
C ARG A 89 -4.03 -1.14 8.81
N ALA A 90 -5.10 -0.89 8.05
CA ALA A 90 -5.77 0.41 8.06
C ALA A 90 -6.19 0.83 9.48
N SER A 91 -6.76 -0.09 10.27
CA SER A 91 -7.17 0.14 11.66
C SER A 91 -6.04 0.54 12.60
N GLU A 92 -4.79 0.15 12.29
CA GLU A 92 -3.61 0.50 13.09
C GLU A 92 -3.13 1.92 12.77
N VAL A 93 -3.37 2.40 11.54
CA VAL A 93 -3.04 3.77 11.11
C VAL A 93 -4.11 4.76 11.54
N MET A 94 -5.37 4.41 11.28
CA MET A 94 -6.56 5.20 11.62
C MET A 94 -7.52 4.35 12.46
N PRO A 95 -7.58 4.55 13.79
CA PRO A 95 -8.50 3.81 14.64
C PRO A 95 -9.96 4.04 14.20
N GLY A 96 -10.72 2.95 14.03
CA GLY A 96 -12.12 2.99 13.61
C GLY A 96 -12.38 2.59 12.15
N THR A 97 -11.35 2.45 11.32
CA THR A 97 -11.49 1.85 9.98
C THR A 97 -11.31 0.33 10.09
N SER A 98 -12.39 -0.44 9.92
CA SER A 98 -12.40 -1.92 10.02
C SER A 98 -12.28 -2.59 8.65
#